data_AF-A0A218U8K7-F1
#
_entry.id   AF-A0A218U8K7-F1
#
_cell.length_a   1.000
_cell.length_b   1.000
_cell.length_c   1.000
_cell.angle_alpha   90.00
_cell.angle_beta   90.00
_cell.angle_gamma   90.00
#
_symmetry.space_group_name_H-M   'P 1'
#
loop_
_entity.id
_entity.type
_entity.pdbx_description
1 polymer ?
#
loop_
_entity_poly.entity_id
_entity_poly.type
_entity_poly.pdbx_seq_one_letter_code
_entity_poly.pdbx_strand_id
1 'polypeptide(L)'
;MREPPPRSKAALSEQEFLAALPAMNTTATVLAVLWVLRNEPMDMRPLGHYPDRHFTESAPRRLIRRFRRRLRRISRRIRARNAALERPYPYLDPENIENSVAI
;
A
#
# COMPACT_ATOMS: atom_id res chain seq x y z
N MET A 1 20.24 -1.84 11.02
CA MET A 1 21.60 -2.36 10.78
C MET A 1 22.36 -2.30 12.08
N ARG A 2 23.16 -3.33 12.40
CA ARG A 2 23.94 -3.39 13.64
C ARG A 2 25.41 -3.02 13.46
N GLU A 3 25.92 -3.13 12.24
CA GLU A 3 27.29 -2.76 11.86
C GLU A 3 27.30 -1.51 10.98
N PRO A 4 28.40 -0.73 10.98
CA PRO A 4 28.56 0.40 10.08
C PRO A 4 28.65 -0.05 8.61
N PRO A 5 28.40 0.86 7.64
CA PRO A 5 28.65 0.57 6.25
C PRO A 5 30.10 0.11 6.01
N PRO A 6 30.34 -0.88 5.13
CA PRO A 6 31.69 -1.32 4.78
C PRO A 6 32.54 -0.17 4.25
N ARG A 7 33.81 -0.10 4.69
CA ARG A 7 34.75 0.97 4.30
C ARG A 7 35.58 0.63 3.06
N SER A 8 35.48 -0.60 2.57
CA SER A 8 36.18 -1.07 1.37
C SER A 8 35.28 -1.97 0.54
N LYS A 9 35.73 -2.29 -0.68
CA LYS A 9 35.09 -3.25 -1.58
C LYS A 9 35.55 -4.69 -1.36
N ALA A 10 36.27 -4.97 -0.27
CA ALA A 10 36.67 -6.33 0.07
C ALA A 10 35.41 -7.20 0.24
N ALA A 11 35.52 -8.48 -0.15
CA ALA A 11 34.42 -9.41 0.01
C ALA A 11 34.12 -9.61 1.49
N LEU A 12 32.84 -9.52 1.86
CA LEU A 12 32.35 -9.86 3.18
C LEU A 12 32.03 -11.35 3.24
N SER A 13 32.31 -11.96 4.38
CA SER A 13 31.83 -13.28 4.74
C SER A 13 30.32 -13.26 5.04
N GLU A 14 29.69 -14.43 4.95
CA GLU A 14 28.30 -14.60 5.37
C GLU A 14 28.09 -14.23 6.84
N GLN A 15 29.06 -14.55 7.71
CA GLN A 15 29.01 -14.20 9.12
C GLN A 15 28.97 -12.68 9.35
N GLU A 16 29.79 -11.91 8.63
CA GLU A 16 29.78 -10.45 8.68
C GLU A 16 28.46 -9.87 8.16
N PHE A 17 27.88 -10.46 7.12
CA PHE A 17 26.56 -10.07 6.61
C PHE A 17 25.46 -10.30 7.66
N LEU A 18 25.42 -11.49 8.27
CA LEU A 18 24.45 -11.82 9.32
C LEU A 18 24.63 -10.96 10.57
N ALA A 19 25.87 -10.60 10.92
CA ALA A 19 26.16 -9.67 12.01
C ALA A 19 25.54 -8.29 11.75
N ALA A 20 25.56 -7.80 10.51
CA ALA A 20 25.00 -6.49 10.15
C ALA A 20 23.46 -6.42 10.14
N LEU A 21 22.77 -7.55 9.91
CA LEU A 21 21.30 -7.64 9.90
C LEU A 21 20.68 -7.35 11.28
N PRO A 22 19.40 -6.96 11.37
CA PRO A 22 18.71 -6.77 12.65
C PRO A 22 18.69 -8.06 13.50
N ALA A 23 18.71 -7.90 14.83
CA ALA A 23 18.52 -9.02 15.75
C ALA A 23 17.11 -9.60 15.65
N MET A 24 16.94 -10.87 16.04
CA MET A 24 15.67 -11.60 15.92
C MET A 24 14.48 -10.88 16.56
N ASN A 25 14.67 -10.30 17.74
CA ASN A 25 13.63 -9.54 18.42
C ASN A 25 13.23 -8.27 17.64
N THR A 26 14.20 -7.51 17.12
CA THR A 26 13.93 -6.34 16.28
C THR A 26 13.19 -6.73 15.00
N THR A 27 13.61 -7.82 14.34
CA THR A 27 12.95 -8.36 13.15
C THR A 27 11.51 -8.74 13.45
N ALA A 28 11.27 -9.48 14.54
CA ALA A 28 9.92 -9.88 14.96
C ALA A 28 9.02 -8.66 15.25
N THR A 29 9.53 -7.66 15.98
CA THR A 29 8.79 -6.44 16.27
C THR A 29 8.43 -5.68 15.00
N VAL A 30 9.38 -5.50 14.07
CA VAL A 30 9.12 -4.80 12.80
C VAL A 30 8.08 -5.56 11.96
N LEU A 31 8.17 -6.89 11.89
CA LEU A 31 7.18 -7.70 11.19
C LEU A 31 5.78 -7.58 11.80
N ALA A 32 5.68 -7.60 13.14
CA ALA A 32 4.41 -7.41 13.84
C ALA A 32 3.80 -6.02 13.55
N VAL A 33 4.62 -4.97 13.63
CA VAL A 33 4.18 -3.59 13.32
C VAL A 33 3.72 -3.48 11.86
N LEU A 34 4.50 -3.98 10.90
CA LEU A 34 4.13 -3.95 9.48
C LEU A 34 2.88 -4.78 9.20
N TRP A 35 2.70 -5.90 9.90
CA TRP A 35 1.48 -6.69 9.78
C TRP A 35 0.26 -5.90 10.24
N VAL A 36 0.33 -5.26 11.40
CA VAL A 36 -0.75 -4.40 11.91
C VAL A 36 -1.05 -3.27 10.94
N LEU A 37 -0.04 -2.49 10.54
CA LEU A 37 -0.20 -1.32 9.67
C LEU A 37 -0.66 -1.66 8.24
N ARG A 38 -0.40 -2.89 7.78
CA ARG A 38 -0.85 -3.37 6.46
C ARG A 38 -2.34 -3.69 6.44
N ASN A 39 -2.90 -4.19 7.55
CA ASN A 39 -4.24 -4.75 7.52
C ASN A 39 -5.27 -3.63 7.28
N GLU A 40 -5.98 -3.74 6.16
CA GLU A 40 -7.12 -2.89 5.88
C GLU A 40 -8.17 -3.11 6.98
N PRO A 41 -8.68 -2.04 7.60
CA PRO A 41 -9.72 -2.18 8.61
C PRO A 41 -11.00 -2.75 7.95
N MET A 42 -11.77 -3.52 8.71
CA MET A 42 -12.99 -4.20 8.22
C MET A 42 -14.03 -3.24 7.61
N ASP A 43 -13.92 -1.96 7.93
CA ASP A 43 -14.79 -0.88 7.47
C ASP A 43 -14.15 0.05 6.42
N MET A 44 -13.11 -0.41 5.71
CA MET A 44 -12.46 0.34 4.63
C MET A 44 -13.49 0.94 3.66
N ARG A 45 -13.34 2.23 3.35
CA ARG A 45 -14.16 3.00 2.41
C ARG A 45 -13.33 3.35 1.17
N PRO A 46 -13.47 2.59 0.06
CA PRO A 46 -12.70 2.83 -1.14
C PRO A 46 -12.84 4.26 -1.69
N LEU A 47 -11.82 4.74 -2.39
CA LEU A 47 -11.76 6.09 -2.93
C LEU A 47 -13.01 6.40 -3.77
N GLY A 48 -13.68 7.51 -3.45
CA GLY A 48 -14.92 7.91 -4.11
C GLY A 48 -16.19 7.26 -3.54
N HIS A 49 -16.08 6.43 -2.51
CA HIS A 49 -17.20 5.99 -1.68
C HIS A 49 -17.49 7.01 -0.58
N TYR A 50 -18.43 7.92 -0.84
CA TYR A 50 -18.88 8.93 0.11
C TYR A 50 -20.31 8.57 0.59
N PRO A 51 -20.46 7.79 1.68
CA PRO A 51 -21.79 7.45 2.20
C PRO A 51 -22.44 8.65 2.88
N ASP A 52 -21.64 9.51 3.51
CA ASP A 52 -22.07 10.73 4.19
C ASP A 52 -22.44 11.81 3.16
N ARG A 53 -23.71 12.22 3.16
CA ARG A 53 -24.27 13.11 2.13
C ARG A 53 -24.13 14.58 2.51
N HIS A 54 -22.91 15.08 2.51
CA HIS A 54 -22.65 16.50 2.71
C HIS A 54 -23.11 17.36 1.51
N PHE A 55 -22.86 16.87 0.29
CA PHE A 55 -23.37 17.51 -0.93
C PHE A 55 -24.74 16.96 -1.30
N THR A 56 -25.77 17.81 -1.19
CA THR A 56 -27.15 17.45 -1.50
C THR A 56 -27.55 17.91 -2.91
N GLU A 57 -26.86 18.91 -3.44
CA GLU A 57 -27.12 19.55 -4.71
C GLU A 57 -26.82 18.63 -5.90
N SER A 58 -27.55 18.87 -6.99
CA SER A 58 -27.48 17.98 -8.15
C SER A 58 -26.13 18.03 -8.88
N ALA A 59 -25.46 19.19 -8.87
CA ALA A 59 -24.20 19.39 -9.59
C ALA A 59 -23.01 18.63 -8.97
N PRO A 60 -22.68 18.79 -7.67
CA PRO A 60 -21.63 18.00 -7.03
C PRO A 60 -21.90 16.49 -7.11
N ARG A 61 -23.17 16.07 -6.94
CA ARG A 61 -23.56 14.65 -7.08
C ARG A 61 -23.33 14.10 -8.49
N ARG A 62 -23.46 14.92 -9.55
CA ARG A 62 -23.07 14.53 -10.92
C ARG A 62 -21.56 14.36 -11.05
N LEU A 63 -20.78 15.26 -10.45
CA LEU A 63 -19.31 15.20 -10.47
C LEU A 63 -18.78 13.96 -9.74
N ILE A 64 -19.29 13.66 -8.54
CA ILE A 64 -18.95 12.44 -7.78
C ILE A 64 -19.25 11.17 -8.59
N ARG A 65 -20.42 11.11 -9.27
CA ARG A 65 -20.73 9.98 -10.16
C ARG A 65 -19.75 9.86 -11.32
N ARG A 66 -19.33 10.98 -11.93
CA ARG A 66 -18.31 10.98 -12.99
C ARG A 66 -16.96 10.51 -12.47
N PHE A 67 -16.56 10.97 -11.29
CA PHE A 67 -15.33 10.54 -10.61
C PHE A 67 -15.32 9.02 -10.38
N ARG A 68 -16.38 8.46 -9.75
CA ARG A 68 -16.52 7.01 -9.53
C ARG A 68 -16.50 6.19 -10.83
N ARG A 69 -17.06 6.69 -11.93
CA ARG A 69 -16.96 6.02 -13.24
C ARG A 69 -15.53 6.00 -13.76
N ARG A 70 -14.77 7.08 -13.57
CA ARG A 70 -13.36 7.14 -13.98
C ARG A 70 -12.50 6.20 -13.15
N LEU A 71 -12.70 6.13 -11.83
CA LEU A 71 -12.02 5.18 -10.95
C LEU A 71 -12.26 3.73 -11.38
N ARG A 72 -13.52 3.33 -11.63
CA ARG A 72 -13.83 1.99 -12.16
C ARG A 72 -13.18 1.68 -13.51
N ARG A 73 -12.96 2.68 -14.37
CA ARG A 73 -12.21 2.50 -15.62
C ARG A 73 -10.72 2.31 -15.34
N ILE A 74 -10.15 3.04 -14.39
CA ILE A 74 -8.74 2.90 -13.98
C ILE A 74 -8.52 1.51 -13.35
N SER A 75 -9.35 1.10 -12.40
CA SER A 75 -9.30 -0.22 -11.77
C SER A 75 -9.28 -1.36 -12.81
N ARG A 76 -10.23 -1.35 -13.75
CA ARG A 76 -10.26 -2.35 -14.84
C ARG A 76 -8.97 -2.37 -15.68
N ARG A 77 -8.40 -1.21 -15.98
CA ARG A 77 -7.12 -1.11 -16.72
C ARG A 77 -5.95 -1.65 -15.90
N ILE A 78 -5.91 -1.36 -14.60
CA ILE A 78 -4.87 -1.87 -13.70
C ILE A 78 -4.97 -3.39 -13.60
N ARG A 79 -6.17 -3.94 -13.44
CA ARG A 79 -6.39 -5.41 -13.40
C ARG A 79 -5.98 -6.09 -14.69
N ALA A 80 -6.39 -5.55 -15.84
CA ALA A 80 -5.99 -6.07 -17.14
C ALA A 80 -4.46 -6.02 -17.34
N ARG A 81 -3.80 -4.92 -16.94
CA ARG A 81 -2.35 -4.81 -16.98
C ARG A 81 -1.69 -5.84 -16.06
N ASN A 82 -2.16 -5.95 -14.82
CA ASN A 82 -1.58 -6.83 -13.80
C ASN A 82 -1.72 -8.32 -14.14
N ALA A 83 -2.74 -8.71 -14.91
CA ALA A 83 -2.91 -10.10 -15.35
C ALA A 83 -1.76 -10.62 -16.24
N ALA A 84 -1.01 -9.72 -16.89
CA ALA A 84 0.14 -10.07 -17.73
C ALA A 84 1.50 -9.92 -17.02
N LEU A 85 1.51 -9.54 -15.74
CA LEU A 85 2.76 -9.33 -14.99
C LEU A 85 3.04 -10.52 -14.08
N GLU A 86 4.30 -10.97 -14.05
CA GLU A 86 4.79 -11.94 -13.06
C GLU A 86 4.59 -11.43 -11.62
N ARG A 87 4.76 -10.12 -11.42
CA ARG A 87 4.53 -9.43 -10.14
C ARG A 87 3.50 -8.31 -10.32
N PRO A 88 2.22 -8.57 -10.00
CA PRO A 88 1.17 -7.56 -10.03
C PRO A 88 1.46 -6.35 -9.14
N TYR A 89 0.99 -5.18 -9.53
CA TYR A 89 1.03 -3.97 -8.69
C TYR A 89 -0.41 -3.53 -8.33
N PRO A 90 -0.97 -4.02 -7.20
CA PRO A 90 -2.36 -3.77 -6.82
C PRO A 90 -2.55 -2.54 -5.93
N TYR A 91 -1.47 -1.96 -5.39
CA TYR A 91 -1.53 -0.94 -4.33
C TYR A 91 -2.22 0.37 -4.75
N LEU A 92 -2.28 0.66 -6.05
CA LEU A 92 -2.98 1.83 -6.60
C LEU A 92 -4.24 1.46 -7.40
N ASP A 93 -4.76 0.23 -7.26
CA ASP A 93 -6.13 -0.06 -7.71
C ASP A 93 -7.10 0.77 -6.86
N PRO A 94 -7.97 1.62 -7.44
CA PRO A 94 -8.91 2.43 -6.67
C PRO A 94 -9.79 1.67 -5.68
N GLU A 95 -9.97 0.36 -5.85
CA GLU A 95 -10.68 -0.48 -4.88
C GLU A 95 -9.88 -0.76 -3.59
N ASN A 96 -8.55 -0.60 -3.62
CA ASN A 96 -7.63 -0.80 -2.50
C ASN A 96 -7.08 0.52 -1.92
N ILE A 97 -7.68 1.66 -2.28
CA ILE A 97 -7.27 2.98 -1.78
C ILE A 97 -8.37 3.51 -0.88
N GLU A 98 -8.05 3.73 0.40
CA GLU A 98 -8.92 4.37 1.39
C GLU A 98 -9.19 5.85 1.04
N ASN A 99 -10.35 6.39 1.43
CA ASN A 99 -10.62 7.83 1.23
C ASN A 99 -9.73 8.76 2.09
N SER A 100 -9.19 8.25 3.19
CA SER A 100 -8.42 9.00 4.19
C SER A 100 -7.30 8.13 4.77
N VAL A 101 -6.44 8.72 5.59
CA VAL A 101 -5.50 7.96 6.43
C VAL A 101 -6.25 7.51 7.68
N ALA A 102 -6.39 6.19 7.86
CA ALA A 102 -7.21 5.58 8.91
C ALA A 102 -6.47 4.51 9.74
N ILE A 103 -5.17 4.31 9.48
CA ILE A 103 -4.27 3.41 10.20
C ILE A 103 -2.89 4.05 10.36
#